data_AF-B3PAN8-F1
#
_entry.id   AF-B3PAN8-F1
#
_cell.length_a   1.000
_cell.length_b   1.000
_cell.length_c   1.000
_cell.angle_alpha   90.00
_cell.angle_beta   90.00
_cell.angle_gamma   90.00
#
_symmetry.space_group_name_H-M   'P 1'
#
loop_
_entity.id
_entity.type
_entity.pdbx_description
1 polymer ?
#
loop_
_entity_poly.entity_id
_entity_poly.type
_entity_poly.pdbx_seq_one_letter_code
_entity_poly.pdbx_strand_id
1 'polypeptide(L)'
;IISKLDQSVGRIMSTLAATDQLENSIVIFYSDNGAPSVGMFANTGSNFPLRGQKNTPWEGGVRVAGAIWSSKLQARGSIFSQPLYVADWLPTLSHAAGIELDSSLKLDGIDLWPELSGSADAPHVPREILHILDDIWRVAALQLGQWKYVNGTTAAGRYDSLLTYRELDDLDPRESRYAVTVRNSATSRALSRYDLRRLTQQRISITRRLAAVRCGDLQRSCNPLLEECLYDISTDPCEQNNLVYSERHSDVLAALRRRVRELRASASRPGNRASMPEADPALHTCAWESFEVLKPGIVPLECDYDGVPC
;
A
#
# COMPACT_ATOMS: atom_id res chain seq x y z
N ILE A 1 2.02 8.11 -17.69
CA ILE A 1 0.87 7.75 -16.82
C ILE A 1 0.88 8.54 -15.52
N ILE A 2 1.91 8.44 -14.67
CA ILE A 2 1.97 9.12 -13.36
C ILE A 2 1.73 10.64 -13.44
N SER A 3 2.34 11.36 -14.39
CA SER A 3 2.09 12.80 -14.55
C SER A 3 0.63 13.14 -14.91
N LYS A 4 -0.10 12.22 -15.56
CA LYS A 4 -1.53 12.40 -15.86
C LYS A 4 -2.40 12.09 -14.64
N LEU A 5 -2.03 11.10 -13.84
CA LEU A 5 -2.66 10.83 -12.54
C LEU A 5 -2.54 12.05 -11.61
N ASP A 6 -1.34 12.62 -11.49
CA ASP A 6 -1.08 13.83 -10.70
C ASP A 6 -1.94 15.03 -11.18
N GLN A 7 -2.04 15.23 -12.50
CA GLN A 7 -2.94 16.24 -13.09
C GLN A 7 -4.42 15.99 -12.75
N SER A 8 -4.87 14.73 -12.71
CA SER A 8 -6.24 14.38 -12.33
C SER A 8 -6.50 14.61 -10.85
N VAL A 9 -5.57 14.25 -9.95
CA VAL A 9 -5.65 14.58 -8.52
C VAL A 9 -5.72 16.10 -8.34
N GLY A 10 -4.87 16.85 -9.03
CA GLY A 10 -4.89 18.32 -9.00
C GLY A 10 -6.24 18.92 -9.43
N ARG A 11 -6.91 18.32 -10.43
CA ARG A 11 -8.26 18.73 -10.86
C ARG A 11 -9.32 18.45 -9.79
N ILE A 12 -9.27 17.30 -9.13
CA ILE A 12 -10.17 16.97 -8.01
C ILE A 12 -9.99 17.98 -6.88
N MET A 13 -8.75 18.20 -6.43
CA MET A 13 -8.44 19.14 -5.35
C MET A 13 -8.87 20.57 -5.68
N SER A 14 -8.63 21.02 -6.92
CA SER A 14 -9.07 22.35 -7.37
C SER A 14 -10.59 22.48 -7.41
N THR A 15 -11.30 21.42 -7.82
CA THR A 15 -12.76 21.41 -7.86
C THR A 15 -13.34 21.49 -6.45
N LEU A 16 -12.86 20.65 -5.53
CA LEU A 16 -13.28 20.67 -4.12
C LEU A 16 -13.00 22.04 -3.46
N ALA A 17 -11.91 22.71 -3.85
CA ALA A 17 -11.60 24.06 -3.38
C ALA A 17 -12.59 25.10 -3.91
N ALA A 18 -12.86 25.06 -5.22
CA ALA A 18 -13.75 26.01 -5.90
C ALA A 18 -15.22 25.86 -5.49
N THR A 19 -15.63 24.67 -5.04
CA THR A 19 -16.98 24.40 -4.52
C THR A 19 -17.07 24.50 -3.00
N ASP A 20 -16.00 24.97 -2.33
CA ASP A 20 -15.89 25.10 -0.87
C ASP A 20 -16.13 23.79 -0.08
N GLN A 21 -16.00 22.63 -0.73
CA GLN A 21 -16.17 21.31 -0.11
C GLN A 21 -14.92 20.82 0.63
N LEU A 22 -13.74 21.38 0.34
CA LEU A 22 -12.49 21.01 1.02
C LEU A 22 -12.56 21.17 2.55
N GLU A 23 -13.33 22.12 3.08
CA GLU A 23 -13.44 22.38 4.53
C GLU A 23 -13.99 21.18 5.31
N ASN A 24 -14.78 20.30 4.67
CA ASN A 24 -15.33 19.11 5.31
C ASN A 24 -15.06 17.85 4.48
N SER A 25 -13.87 17.78 3.88
CA SER A 25 -13.43 16.61 3.12
C SER A 25 -12.27 15.90 3.81
N ILE A 26 -12.22 14.57 3.63
CA ILE A 26 -11.03 13.75 3.88
C ILE A 26 -10.62 13.18 2.52
N VAL A 27 -9.40 13.50 2.08
CA VAL A 27 -8.83 13.02 0.82
C VAL A 27 -7.69 12.09 1.14
N ILE A 28 -7.79 10.84 0.68
CA ILE A 28 -6.77 9.81 0.84
C ILE A 28 -6.25 9.45 -0.55
N PHE A 29 -4.94 9.43 -0.70
CA PHE A 29 -4.25 8.95 -1.89
C PHE A 29 -3.28 7.86 -1.48
N TYR A 30 -3.42 6.65 -2.03
CA TYR A 30 -2.48 5.55 -1.81
C TYR A 30 -2.53 4.55 -2.98
N SER A 31 -1.50 3.72 -3.11
CA SER A 31 -1.46 2.59 -4.06
C SER A 31 -2.07 1.34 -3.43
N ASP A 32 -2.65 0.45 -4.22
CA ASP A 32 -3.17 -0.85 -3.77
C ASP A 32 -2.06 -1.84 -3.41
N ASN A 33 -0.96 -1.82 -4.15
CA ASN A 33 0.22 -2.65 -3.96
C ASN A 33 1.49 -1.92 -4.44
N GLY A 34 2.66 -2.51 -4.15
CA GLY A 34 3.93 -2.10 -4.74
C GLY A 34 3.97 -2.21 -6.27
N ALA A 35 4.92 -1.54 -6.91
CA ALA A 35 5.05 -1.53 -8.36
C ALA A 35 5.57 -2.88 -8.89
N PRO A 36 4.96 -3.50 -9.91
CA PRO A 36 5.52 -4.66 -10.62
C PRO A 36 6.62 -4.19 -11.59
N SER A 37 7.87 -4.10 -11.14
CA SER A 37 8.97 -3.60 -11.98
C SER A 37 9.45 -4.61 -13.04
N VAL A 38 9.31 -5.90 -12.78
CA VAL A 38 9.66 -6.98 -13.73
C VAL A 38 8.56 -8.05 -13.81
N GLY A 39 8.65 -8.92 -14.83
CA GLY A 39 7.72 -10.04 -15.03
C GLY A 39 6.54 -9.72 -15.95
N MET A 40 5.48 -10.54 -15.88
CA MET A 40 4.32 -10.46 -16.78
C MET A 40 3.61 -9.09 -16.75
N PHE A 41 3.59 -8.44 -15.59
CA PHE A 41 2.92 -7.15 -15.40
C PHE A 41 3.92 -5.99 -15.27
N ALA A 42 5.13 -6.17 -15.81
CA ALA A 42 6.22 -5.20 -15.68
C ALA A 42 5.79 -3.80 -16.14
N ASN A 43 6.12 -2.79 -15.32
CA ASN A 43 5.98 -1.39 -15.65
C ASN A 43 7.17 -0.58 -15.16
N THR A 44 7.19 0.72 -15.44
CA THR A 44 8.29 1.62 -15.06
C THR A 44 8.18 2.13 -13.61
N GLY A 45 7.36 1.50 -12.77
CA GLY A 45 7.25 1.83 -11.35
C GLY A 45 8.47 1.32 -10.58
N SER A 46 8.73 1.94 -9.43
CA SER A 46 9.89 1.66 -8.59
C SER A 46 9.46 1.55 -7.14
N ASN A 47 9.98 0.53 -6.47
CA ASN A 47 9.85 0.36 -5.02
C ASN A 47 11.14 0.75 -4.30
N PHE A 48 12.15 1.25 -5.02
CA PHE A 48 13.43 1.60 -4.43
C PHE A 48 13.24 2.55 -3.23
N PRO A 49 13.88 2.27 -2.08
CA PRO A 49 14.91 1.25 -1.87
C PRO A 49 14.41 -0.05 -1.23
N LEU A 50 13.09 -0.25 -1.18
CA LEU A 50 12.48 -1.41 -0.54
C LEU A 50 12.70 -2.69 -1.35
N ARG A 51 12.85 -3.80 -0.62
CA ARG A 51 13.03 -5.13 -1.19
C ARG A 51 11.75 -5.63 -1.87
N GLY A 52 11.89 -6.26 -3.02
CA GLY A 52 10.80 -6.93 -3.73
C GLY A 52 9.81 -6.02 -4.46
N GLN A 53 8.69 -6.61 -4.87
CA GLN A 53 7.65 -5.93 -5.66
C GLN A 53 6.25 -6.54 -5.45
N LYS A 54 5.26 -6.09 -6.24
CA LYS A 54 3.94 -6.75 -6.36
C LYS A 54 4.07 -8.27 -6.40
N ASN A 55 3.14 -8.95 -5.72
CA ASN A 55 3.08 -10.40 -5.50
C ASN A 55 4.09 -10.96 -4.49
N THR A 56 4.82 -10.14 -3.74
CA THR A 56 5.77 -10.63 -2.73
C THR A 56 5.42 -10.16 -1.32
N PRO A 57 5.87 -10.88 -0.26
CA PRO A 57 5.64 -10.47 1.13
C PRO A 57 6.54 -9.30 1.59
N TRP A 58 7.50 -8.88 0.76
CA TRP A 58 8.49 -7.87 1.10
C TRP A 58 7.91 -6.46 1.15
N GLU A 59 8.60 -5.55 1.83
CA GLU A 59 8.19 -4.14 1.97
C GLU A 59 7.91 -3.50 0.61
N GLY A 60 8.69 -3.79 -0.43
CA GLY A 60 8.44 -3.28 -1.79
C GLY A 60 7.18 -3.84 -2.45
N GLY A 61 6.58 -4.90 -1.91
CA GLY A 61 5.27 -5.42 -2.33
C GLY A 61 4.09 -4.86 -1.52
N VAL A 62 4.28 -4.66 -0.21
CA VAL A 62 3.20 -4.35 0.74
C VAL A 62 3.20 -2.91 1.28
N ARG A 63 4.34 -2.22 1.24
CA ARG A 63 4.49 -0.83 1.68
C ARG A 63 4.48 0.10 0.48
N VAL A 64 3.51 1.01 0.48
CA VAL A 64 3.17 1.85 -0.67
C VAL A 64 3.24 3.34 -0.32
N ALA A 65 3.32 4.18 -1.35
CA ALA A 65 3.14 5.62 -1.19
C ALA A 65 1.72 5.91 -0.71
N GLY A 66 1.60 6.76 0.30
CA GLY A 66 0.33 7.18 0.89
C GLY A 66 0.37 8.63 1.35
N ALA A 67 -0.74 9.33 1.21
CA ALA A 67 -0.96 10.68 1.73
C ALA A 67 -2.42 10.85 2.14
N ILE A 68 -2.64 11.58 3.22
CA ILE A 68 -3.97 11.99 3.68
C ILE A 68 -4.01 13.50 3.85
N TRP A 69 -5.13 14.10 3.48
CA TRP A 69 -5.39 15.51 3.71
C TRP A 69 -6.81 15.72 4.25
N SER A 70 -6.94 16.54 5.28
CA SER A 70 -8.21 17.13 5.71
C SER A 70 -7.93 18.43 6.48
N SER A 71 -8.86 19.38 6.43
CA SER A 71 -8.86 20.57 7.29
C SER A 71 -8.88 20.22 8.78
N LYS A 72 -9.42 19.04 9.13
CA LYS A 72 -9.59 18.53 10.49
C LYS A 72 -8.31 17.94 11.11
N LEU A 73 -7.26 17.72 10.31
CA LEU A 73 -5.98 17.23 10.84
C LEU A 73 -5.23 18.39 11.51
N GLN A 74 -4.87 18.21 12.78
CA GLN A 74 -4.08 19.22 13.51
C GLN A 74 -2.64 19.27 12.99
N ALA A 75 -2.03 18.11 12.72
CA ALA A 75 -0.64 17.98 12.28
C ALA A 75 -0.44 18.09 10.75
N ARG A 76 -1.08 19.05 10.07
CA ARG A 76 -0.91 19.19 8.59
C ARG A 76 0.53 19.50 8.18
N GLY A 77 1.00 18.81 7.15
CA GLY A 77 2.37 18.94 6.63
C GLY A 77 3.43 18.22 7.48
N SER A 78 3.00 17.25 8.30
CA SER A 78 3.86 16.33 9.05
C SER A 78 4.04 14.99 8.29
N ILE A 79 4.81 14.08 8.89
CA ILE A 79 4.91 12.68 8.48
C ILE A 79 4.27 11.84 9.58
N PHE A 80 3.28 11.02 9.21
CA PHE A 80 2.72 10.00 10.09
C PHE A 80 3.56 8.72 9.93
N SER A 81 4.21 8.28 11.02
CA SER A 81 5.19 7.18 10.97
C SER A 81 4.66 5.85 11.48
N GLN A 82 3.48 5.83 12.11
CA GLN A 82 2.84 4.59 12.51
C GLN A 82 2.37 3.80 11.27
N PRO A 83 2.56 2.48 11.22
CA PRO A 83 2.02 1.64 10.16
C PRO A 83 0.49 1.70 10.07
N LEU A 84 0.00 2.01 8.88
CA LEU A 84 -1.41 1.98 8.52
C LEU A 84 -1.67 0.84 7.54
N TYR A 85 -2.77 0.12 7.75
CA TYR A 85 -3.21 -1.02 6.96
C TYR A 85 -4.54 -0.69 6.27
N VAL A 86 -4.78 -1.24 5.07
CA VAL A 86 -5.99 -0.93 4.30
C VAL A 86 -7.29 -1.22 5.06
N ALA A 87 -7.29 -2.24 5.93
CA ALA A 87 -8.44 -2.58 6.75
C ALA A 87 -8.75 -1.52 7.83
N ASP A 88 -7.78 -0.68 8.22
CA ASP A 88 -8.01 0.40 9.19
C ASP A 88 -8.92 1.49 8.63
N TRP A 89 -9.05 1.62 7.30
CA TRP A 89 -9.84 2.68 6.70
C TRP A 89 -11.31 2.62 7.07
N LEU A 90 -11.89 1.42 7.18
CA LEU A 90 -13.30 1.27 7.55
C LEU A 90 -13.58 1.86 8.95
N PRO A 91 -12.97 1.39 10.05
CA PRO A 91 -13.20 1.96 11.38
C PRO A 91 -12.75 3.41 11.48
N THR A 92 -11.61 3.78 10.89
CA THR A 92 -11.08 5.15 10.92
C THR A 92 -12.01 6.16 10.25
N LEU A 93 -12.50 5.86 9.05
CA LEU A 93 -13.40 6.77 8.33
C LEU A 93 -14.81 6.78 8.94
N SER A 94 -15.25 5.67 9.52
CA SER A 94 -16.53 5.62 10.23
C SER A 94 -16.51 6.55 11.44
N HIS A 95 -15.47 6.49 12.27
CA HIS A 95 -15.29 7.45 13.36
C HIS A 95 -15.22 8.89 12.83
N ALA A 96 -14.39 9.16 11.81
CA ALA A 96 -14.26 10.50 11.24
C ALA A 96 -15.58 11.08 10.71
N ALA A 97 -16.49 10.21 10.25
CA ALA A 97 -17.82 10.56 9.76
C ALA A 97 -18.91 10.56 10.84
N GLY A 98 -18.61 10.16 12.08
CA GLY A 98 -19.59 10.01 13.16
C GLY A 98 -20.55 8.83 12.96
N ILE A 99 -20.12 7.81 12.22
CA ILE A 99 -20.88 6.58 11.96
C ILE A 99 -20.50 5.55 13.02
N GLU A 100 -21.50 5.08 13.76
CA GLU A 100 -21.35 3.94 14.66
C GLU A 100 -21.35 2.64 13.86
N LEU A 101 -20.28 1.87 13.99
CA LEU A 101 -20.19 0.53 13.41
C LEU A 101 -20.92 -0.47 14.31
N ASP A 102 -21.55 -1.47 13.68
CA ASP A 102 -22.15 -2.59 14.39
C ASP A 102 -21.07 -3.34 15.19
N SER A 103 -21.28 -3.47 16.50
CA SER A 103 -20.36 -4.14 17.43
C SER A 103 -20.22 -5.64 17.17
N SER A 104 -21.12 -6.24 16.37
CA SER A 104 -21.00 -7.62 15.91
C SER A 104 -19.94 -7.82 14.81
N LEU A 105 -19.51 -6.74 14.15
CA LEU A 105 -18.46 -6.79 13.12
C LEU A 105 -17.13 -7.17 13.75
N LYS A 106 -16.54 -8.26 13.25
CA LYS A 106 -15.17 -8.65 13.58
C LYS A 106 -14.24 -8.01 12.57
N LEU A 107 -13.67 -6.86 12.94
CA LEU A 107 -12.76 -6.09 12.08
C LEU A 107 -11.31 -6.45 12.39
N ASP A 108 -10.49 -6.60 11.35
CA ASP A 108 -9.03 -6.72 11.47
C ASP A 108 -8.34 -5.35 11.59
N GLY A 109 -8.98 -4.31 11.04
CA GLY A 109 -8.49 -2.93 11.14
C GLY A 109 -8.86 -2.28 12.46
N ILE A 110 -8.09 -1.27 12.85
CA ILE A 110 -8.39 -0.44 14.02
C ILE A 110 -8.70 1.00 13.61
N ASP A 111 -9.45 1.69 14.46
CA ASP A 111 -9.65 3.12 14.32
C ASP A 111 -8.36 3.88 14.64
N LEU A 112 -7.87 4.63 13.65
CA LEU A 112 -6.68 5.49 13.75
C LEU A 112 -7.04 6.98 13.63
N TRP A 113 -8.32 7.34 13.66
CA TRP A 113 -8.73 8.73 13.53
C TRP A 113 -8.21 9.60 14.68
N PRO A 114 -8.19 9.16 15.96
CA PRO A 114 -7.60 9.93 17.05
C PRO A 114 -6.12 10.27 16.82
N GLU A 115 -5.33 9.31 16.33
CA GLU A 115 -3.89 9.47 16.06
C GLU A 115 -3.65 10.34 14.83
N LEU A 116 -4.46 10.17 13.77
CA LEU A 116 -4.35 10.96 12.55
C LEU A 116 -4.76 12.42 12.75
N SER A 117 -5.87 12.65 13.47
CA SER A 117 -6.43 14.00 13.67
C SER A 117 -5.78 14.76 14.82
N GLY A 118 -5.13 14.05 15.75
CA GLY A 118 -4.43 14.60 16.91
C GLY A 118 -3.12 15.32 16.60
N SER A 119 -2.35 15.58 17.65
CA SER A 119 -1.03 16.19 17.52
C SER A 119 -0.03 15.25 16.84
N ALA A 120 1.04 15.82 16.28
CA ALA A 120 2.10 15.02 15.63
C ALA A 120 2.81 14.05 16.60
N ASP A 121 2.71 14.30 17.90
CA ASP A 121 3.33 13.51 18.97
C ASP A 121 2.31 12.58 19.65
N ALA A 122 1.14 12.35 19.03
CA ALA A 122 0.15 11.40 19.52
C ALA A 122 0.82 10.02 19.71
N PRO A 123 0.64 9.37 20.88
CA PRO A 123 1.24 8.06 21.12
C PRO A 123 0.77 7.05 20.09
N HIS A 124 1.71 6.28 19.53
CA HIS A 124 1.35 5.22 18.61
C HIS A 124 0.61 4.09 19.32
N VAL A 125 -0.39 3.53 18.64
CA VAL A 125 -1.08 2.33 19.10
C VAL A 125 -0.35 1.06 18.65
N PRO A 126 -0.35 -0.02 19.45
CA PRO A 126 0.23 -1.30 19.04
C PRO A 126 -0.38 -1.81 17.73
N ARG A 127 0.46 -2.40 16.87
CA ARG A 127 0.05 -2.87 15.54
C ARG A 127 0.29 -4.36 15.37
N GLU A 128 -0.72 -5.06 14.88
CA GLU A 128 -0.62 -6.40 14.31
C GLU A 128 -1.20 -6.33 12.89
N ILE A 129 -0.39 -6.67 11.88
CA ILE A 129 -0.80 -6.64 10.48
C ILE A 129 -0.44 -7.97 9.84
N LEU A 130 -1.45 -8.74 9.48
CA LEU A 130 -1.28 -9.94 8.67
C LEU A 130 -1.23 -9.54 7.19
N HIS A 131 -0.05 -9.53 6.60
CA HIS A 131 0.12 -9.17 5.18
C HIS A 131 -0.34 -10.29 4.26
N ILE A 132 0.08 -11.53 4.55
CA ILE A 132 -0.20 -12.70 3.71
C ILE A 132 -0.35 -13.91 4.62
N LEU A 133 -1.37 -14.74 4.36
CA LEU A 133 -1.51 -16.08 4.91
C LEU A 133 -2.11 -16.99 3.85
N ASP A 134 -1.24 -17.69 3.13
CA ASP A 134 -1.62 -18.51 1.98
C ASP A 134 -1.03 -19.91 2.12
N ASP A 135 -1.90 -20.91 2.28
CA ASP A 135 -1.49 -22.31 2.43
C ASP A 135 -1.29 -23.04 1.09
N ILE A 136 -1.76 -22.46 -0.03
CA ILE A 136 -1.55 -22.99 -1.38
C ILE A 136 -0.12 -22.69 -1.80
N TRP A 137 0.29 -21.43 -1.70
CA TRP A 137 1.67 -20.99 -1.97
C TRP A 137 2.61 -21.18 -0.78
N ARG A 138 2.07 -21.54 0.39
CA ARG A 138 2.80 -21.72 1.66
C ARG A 138 3.58 -20.47 2.06
N VAL A 139 2.92 -19.31 1.96
CA VAL A 139 3.49 -18.01 2.31
C VAL A 139 2.78 -17.46 3.55
N ALA A 140 3.55 -17.00 4.52
CA ALA A 140 3.04 -16.23 5.65
C ALA A 140 3.90 -14.98 5.86
N ALA A 141 3.26 -13.84 6.05
CA ALA A 141 3.93 -12.58 6.40
C ALA A 141 3.10 -11.84 7.45
N LEU A 142 3.71 -11.60 8.61
CA LEU A 142 3.07 -10.98 9.77
C LEU A 142 3.97 -9.89 10.32
N GLN A 143 3.39 -8.72 10.59
CA GLN A 143 4.04 -7.66 11.33
C GLN A 143 3.40 -7.53 12.72
N LEU A 144 4.22 -7.54 13.77
CA LEU A 144 3.82 -7.26 15.14
C LEU A 144 4.72 -6.16 15.72
N GLY A 145 4.18 -4.96 15.86
CA GLY A 145 4.94 -3.75 16.17
C GLY A 145 5.99 -3.47 15.09
N GLN A 146 7.26 -3.42 15.51
CA GLN A 146 8.41 -3.24 14.61
C GLN A 146 8.92 -4.55 14.00
N TRP A 147 8.41 -5.69 14.44
CA TRP A 147 8.93 -6.99 14.00
C TRP A 147 8.14 -7.50 12.81
N LYS A 148 8.83 -7.88 11.75
CA LYS A 148 8.24 -8.51 10.57
C LYS A 148 8.79 -9.91 10.40
N TYR A 149 7.88 -10.88 10.36
CA TYR A 149 8.17 -12.29 10.08
C TYR A 149 7.69 -12.64 8.68
N VAL A 150 8.52 -13.37 7.93
CA VAL A 150 8.20 -13.88 6.60
C VAL A 150 8.62 -15.35 6.53
N ASN A 151 7.76 -16.20 5.97
CA ASN A 151 8.06 -17.60 5.69
C ASN A 151 7.46 -17.96 4.33
N GLY A 152 8.32 -18.39 3.40
CA GLY A 152 7.94 -18.61 2.01
C GLY A 152 7.87 -17.31 1.19
N THR A 153 7.74 -17.50 -0.11
CA THR A 153 7.55 -16.44 -1.10
C THR A 153 6.74 -16.98 -2.28
N THR A 154 6.36 -16.11 -3.21
CA THR A 154 5.69 -16.51 -4.46
C THR A 154 6.69 -16.56 -5.61
N ALA A 155 6.23 -17.03 -6.79
CA ALA A 155 7.00 -16.99 -8.04
C ALA A 155 8.44 -17.56 -7.94
N ALA A 156 8.64 -18.55 -7.06
CA ALA A 156 9.94 -19.15 -6.76
C ALA A 156 11.04 -18.12 -6.45
N GLY A 157 10.68 -17.03 -5.77
CA GLY A 157 11.62 -15.98 -5.34
C GLY A 157 12.14 -15.07 -6.45
N ARG A 158 11.60 -15.16 -7.67
CA ARG A 158 11.99 -14.31 -8.82
C ARG A 158 11.89 -12.80 -8.52
N TYR A 159 11.02 -12.45 -7.58
CA TYR A 159 10.68 -11.06 -7.26
C TYR A 159 11.22 -10.62 -5.89
N ASP A 160 12.13 -11.38 -5.27
CA ASP A 160 12.53 -11.18 -3.86
C ASP A 160 13.69 -10.21 -3.65
N SER A 161 14.37 -9.78 -4.70
CA SER A 161 15.52 -8.87 -4.60
C SER A 161 15.09 -7.41 -4.68
N LEU A 162 16.04 -6.49 -4.48
CA LEU A 162 15.87 -5.12 -4.96
C LEU A 162 15.94 -5.14 -6.49
N LEU A 163 14.82 -4.82 -7.14
CA LEU A 163 14.66 -4.99 -8.60
C LEU A 163 14.86 -3.71 -9.40
N THR A 164 14.71 -2.57 -8.73
CA THR A 164 14.92 -1.25 -9.31
C THR A 164 15.95 -0.52 -8.50
N TYR A 165 16.87 0.14 -9.18
CA TYR A 165 17.84 1.05 -8.59
C TYR A 165 17.55 2.46 -9.06
N ARG A 166 17.77 3.44 -8.18
CA ARG A 166 17.85 4.83 -8.58
C ARG A 166 19.32 5.16 -8.77
N GLU A 167 19.72 5.54 -9.98
CA GLU A 167 21.03 6.14 -10.21
C GLU A 167 21.06 7.48 -9.46
N LEU A 168 21.89 7.55 -8.41
CA LEU A 168 21.93 8.73 -7.53
C LEU A 168 22.57 9.95 -8.21
N ASP A 169 23.39 9.70 -9.24
CA ASP A 169 24.05 10.74 -10.04
C ASP A 169 23.21 11.21 -11.23
N ASP A 170 22.09 10.53 -11.53
CA ASP A 170 21.18 10.94 -12.59
C ASP A 170 20.37 12.15 -12.12
N LEU A 171 20.76 13.33 -12.62
CA LEU A 171 20.10 14.59 -12.35
C LEU A 171 18.82 14.68 -13.18
N ASP A 172 17.69 14.30 -12.59
CA ASP A 172 16.39 14.65 -13.19
C ASP A 172 16.34 16.18 -13.31
N PRO A 173 16.21 16.76 -14.52
CA PRO A 173 16.21 18.21 -14.69
C PRO A 173 15.07 18.89 -13.91
N ARG A 174 14.01 18.14 -13.56
CA ARG A 174 12.91 18.58 -12.70
C ARG A 174 13.28 18.58 -11.22
N GLU A 175 14.29 17.84 -10.78
CA GLU A 175 14.76 17.82 -9.39
C GLU A 175 15.24 19.20 -8.95
N SER A 176 16.02 19.88 -9.80
CA SER A 176 16.48 21.25 -9.55
C SER A 176 15.33 22.25 -9.33
N ARG A 177 14.17 21.97 -9.94
CA ARG A 177 12.94 22.76 -9.84
C ARG A 177 11.87 22.13 -8.96
N TYR A 178 12.19 21.05 -8.23
CA TYR A 178 11.18 20.25 -7.52
C TYR A 178 10.31 21.10 -6.58
N ALA A 179 10.94 21.93 -5.76
CA ALA A 179 10.22 22.80 -4.82
C ALA A 179 9.38 23.86 -5.54
N VAL A 180 9.78 24.30 -6.74
CA VAL A 180 8.98 25.21 -7.56
C VAL A 180 7.77 24.46 -8.15
N THR A 181 7.98 23.27 -8.70
CA THR A 181 6.92 22.41 -9.25
C THR A 181 5.87 22.06 -8.20
N VAL A 182 6.27 21.66 -6.99
CA VAL A 182 5.34 21.36 -5.89
C VAL A 182 4.52 22.58 -5.51
N ARG A 183 5.15 23.72 -5.25
CA ARG A 183 4.45 24.97 -4.87
C ARG A 183 3.51 25.49 -5.96
N ASN A 184 3.86 25.25 -7.22
CA ASN A 184 3.05 25.63 -8.37
C ASN A 184 2.12 24.51 -8.87
N SER A 185 1.96 23.41 -8.12
CA SER A 185 1.00 22.37 -8.45
C SER A 185 -0.44 22.88 -8.24
N ALA A 186 -1.39 22.30 -8.97
CA ALA A 186 -2.81 22.61 -8.77
C ALA A 186 -3.25 22.28 -7.34
N THR A 187 -2.79 21.14 -6.79
CA THR A 187 -3.02 20.74 -5.40
C THR A 187 -2.47 21.77 -4.41
N SER A 188 -1.23 22.23 -4.55
CA SER A 188 -0.65 23.21 -3.61
C SER A 188 -1.40 24.55 -3.65
N ARG A 189 -1.92 24.97 -4.81
CA ARG A 189 -2.76 26.17 -4.91
C ARG A 189 -4.13 25.97 -4.27
N ALA A 190 -4.78 24.83 -4.50
CA ALA A 190 -6.05 24.50 -3.89
C ALA A 190 -5.96 24.45 -2.36
N LEU A 191 -4.82 23.99 -1.83
CA LEU A 191 -4.60 23.82 -0.40
C LEU A 191 -4.03 25.06 0.31
N SER A 192 -3.56 26.09 -0.41
CA SER A 192 -2.77 27.17 0.20
C SER A 192 -3.52 27.96 1.29
N ARG A 193 -4.86 28.04 1.21
CA ARG A 193 -5.69 28.70 2.24
C ARG A 193 -5.77 27.91 3.55
N TYR A 194 -5.43 26.62 3.52
CA TYR A 194 -5.46 25.68 4.65
C TYR A 194 -4.09 25.43 5.26
N ASP A 195 -3.03 26.02 4.70
CA ASP A 195 -1.67 25.86 5.18
C ASP A 195 -1.52 26.50 6.57
N LEU A 196 -1.23 25.68 7.59
CA LEU A 196 -0.89 26.17 8.93
C LEU A 196 0.39 27.03 8.92
N ARG A 197 1.30 26.74 7.99
CA ARG A 197 2.55 27.46 7.77
C ARG A 197 2.85 27.46 6.27
N ARG A 198 3.34 28.60 5.77
CA ARG A 198 3.74 28.75 4.36
C ARG A 198 4.63 27.59 3.90
N LEU A 199 4.31 27.00 2.75
CA LEU A 199 5.13 25.96 2.13
C LEU A 199 6.38 26.57 1.46
N THR A 200 7.53 26.51 2.16
CA THR A 200 8.82 27.00 1.64
C THR A 200 9.65 25.85 1.04
N GLN A 201 10.65 26.19 0.23
CA GLN A 201 11.62 25.21 -0.28
C GLN A 201 12.30 24.44 0.85
N GLN A 202 12.68 25.13 1.94
CA GLN A 202 13.28 24.48 3.11
C GLN A 202 12.34 23.46 3.74
N ARG A 203 11.05 23.78 3.91
CA ARG A 203 10.06 22.83 4.46
C ARG A 203 9.88 21.62 3.55
N ILE A 204 9.77 21.82 2.23
CA ILE A 204 9.69 20.72 1.26
C ILE A 204 10.92 19.81 1.36
N SER A 205 12.13 20.38 1.43
CA SER A 205 13.36 19.60 1.55
C SER A 205 13.45 18.84 2.87
N ILE A 206 13.01 19.44 3.99
CA ILE A 206 12.96 18.76 5.29
C ILE A 206 11.96 17.60 5.25
N THR A 207 10.73 17.82 4.78
CA THR A 207 9.71 16.78 4.67
C THR A 207 10.19 15.63 3.79
N ARG A 208 10.81 15.90 2.64
CA ARG A 208 11.42 14.87 1.79
C ARG A 208 12.49 14.06 2.51
N ARG A 209 13.36 14.74 3.28
CA ARG A 209 14.44 14.08 4.03
C ARG A 209 13.90 13.19 5.14
N LEU A 210 12.84 13.63 5.83
CA LEU A 210 12.19 12.87 6.90
C LEU A 210 11.36 11.70 6.37
N ALA A 211 10.73 11.85 5.21
CA ALA A 211 9.98 10.78 4.53
C ALA A 211 10.87 9.76 3.82
N ALA A 212 12.16 10.06 3.62
CA ALA A 212 13.08 9.19 2.91
C ALA A 212 13.33 7.90 3.71
N VAL A 213 13.07 6.75 3.08
CA VAL A 213 13.47 5.46 3.61
C VAL A 213 15.00 5.34 3.49
N ARG A 214 15.65 4.98 4.59
CA ARG A 214 17.09 4.72 4.64
C ARG A 214 17.30 3.26 5.00
N CYS A 215 17.95 2.53 4.12
CA CYS A 215 18.38 1.16 4.42
C CYS A 215 19.70 1.21 5.19
N GLY A 216 19.88 0.28 6.12
CA GLY A 216 21.19 0.02 6.71
C GLY A 216 22.12 -0.68 5.72
N ASP A 217 23.28 -1.12 6.21
CA ASP A 217 24.18 -1.97 5.44
C ASP A 217 23.67 -3.41 5.39
N LEU A 218 23.90 -4.06 4.25
CA LEU A 218 23.63 -5.48 4.08
C LEU A 218 24.63 -6.31 4.89
N GLN A 219 24.13 -7.08 5.86
CA GLN A 219 24.93 -8.05 6.62
C GLN A 219 24.53 -9.47 6.29
N ARG A 220 23.22 -9.79 6.37
CA ARG A 220 22.73 -11.15 6.17
C ARG A 220 21.38 -11.18 5.48
N SER A 221 21.39 -11.49 4.18
CA SER A 221 20.16 -11.69 3.42
C SER A 221 19.38 -12.93 3.89
N CYS A 222 18.07 -12.96 3.61
CA CYS A 222 17.22 -14.14 3.79
C CYS A 222 16.86 -14.75 2.44
N ASN A 223 16.95 -16.08 2.32
CA ASN A 223 16.32 -16.81 1.22
C ASN A 223 15.02 -17.49 1.72
N PRO A 224 13.84 -16.92 1.45
CA PRO A 224 12.57 -17.42 2.01
C PRO A 224 12.15 -18.79 1.46
N LEU A 225 12.85 -19.31 0.43
CA LEU A 225 12.63 -20.67 -0.08
C LEU A 225 13.31 -21.74 0.78
N LEU A 226 14.30 -21.34 1.60
CA LEU A 226 15.13 -22.26 2.40
C LEU A 226 14.98 -22.03 3.90
N GLU A 227 14.58 -20.83 4.31
CA GLU A 227 14.50 -20.46 5.72
C GLU A 227 13.38 -19.44 5.99
N GLU A 228 13.06 -19.26 7.26
CA GLU A 228 12.24 -18.15 7.74
C GLU A 228 13.06 -16.87 7.83
N CYS A 229 12.39 -15.73 7.73
CA CYS A 229 12.98 -14.42 7.87
C CYS A 229 12.37 -13.66 9.05
N LEU A 230 13.21 -12.92 9.78
CA LEU A 230 12.80 -11.99 10.83
C LEU A 230 13.55 -10.68 10.64
N TYR A 231 12.82 -9.56 10.68
CA TYR A 231 13.39 -8.22 10.57
C TYR A 231 12.82 -7.29 11.64
N ASP A 232 13.63 -6.32 12.05
CA ASP A 232 13.17 -5.12 12.75
C ASP A 232 13.00 -4.00 11.71
N ILE A 233 11.77 -3.80 11.23
CA ILE A 233 11.51 -2.84 10.14
C ILE A 233 11.67 -1.37 10.58
N SER A 234 11.79 -1.10 11.89
CA SER A 234 12.06 0.26 12.39
C SER A 234 13.51 0.70 12.13
N THR A 235 14.43 -0.26 12.07
CA THR A 235 15.87 -0.01 11.84
C THR A 235 16.37 -0.61 10.52
N ASP A 236 15.70 -1.63 10.00
CA ASP A 236 15.95 -2.27 8.70
C ASP A 236 14.69 -2.28 7.83
N PRO A 237 14.21 -1.11 7.35
CA PRO A 237 13.01 -1.00 6.54
C PRO A 237 13.16 -1.62 5.14
N CYS A 238 14.35 -2.08 4.77
CA CYS A 238 14.65 -2.65 3.46
C CYS A 238 14.93 -4.16 3.54
N GLU A 239 14.73 -4.77 4.72
CA GLU A 239 14.78 -6.22 4.93
C GLU A 239 16.11 -6.83 4.46
N GLN A 240 17.21 -6.16 4.82
CA GLN A 240 18.57 -6.56 4.45
C GLN A 240 19.23 -7.48 5.47
N ASN A 241 18.74 -7.51 6.71
CA ASN A 241 19.40 -8.13 7.84
C ASN A 241 18.48 -9.12 8.57
N ASN A 242 18.54 -10.39 8.13
CA ASN A 242 17.74 -11.47 8.69
C ASN A 242 18.22 -11.86 10.10
N LEU A 243 17.34 -11.70 11.08
CA LEU A 243 17.57 -11.95 12.51
C LEU A 243 17.13 -13.34 12.98
N VAL A 244 16.72 -14.25 12.09
CA VAL A 244 16.13 -15.55 12.46
C VAL A 244 17.04 -16.43 13.36
N TYR A 245 18.37 -16.33 13.22
CA TYR A 245 19.34 -17.07 14.04
C TYR A 245 19.93 -16.24 15.20
N SER A 246 19.41 -15.04 15.44
CA SER A 246 19.85 -14.22 16.55
C SER A 246 19.29 -14.77 17.86
N GLU A 247 20.14 -15.29 18.73
CA GLU A 247 19.73 -15.81 20.05
C GLU A 247 18.94 -14.77 20.85
N ARG A 248 19.37 -13.49 20.78
CA ARG A 248 18.71 -12.35 21.41
C ARG A 248 17.24 -12.15 20.98
N HIS A 249 16.87 -12.60 19.78
CA HIS A 249 15.54 -12.39 19.20
C HIS A 249 14.74 -13.71 19.07
N SER A 250 15.23 -14.79 19.67
CA SER A 250 14.59 -16.12 19.60
C SER A 250 13.16 -16.12 20.18
N ASP A 251 12.92 -15.39 21.28
CA ASP A 251 11.59 -15.24 21.88
C ASP A 251 10.61 -14.51 20.96
N VAL A 252 11.08 -13.46 20.26
CA VAL A 252 10.29 -12.70 19.28
C VAL A 252 9.87 -13.62 18.13
N LEU A 253 10.82 -14.37 17.58
CA LEU A 253 10.56 -15.35 16.52
C LEU A 253 9.54 -16.41 16.96
N ALA A 254 9.70 -16.95 18.17
CA ALA A 254 8.79 -17.94 18.73
C ALA A 254 7.36 -17.38 18.90
N ALA A 255 7.24 -16.13 19.35
CA ALA A 255 5.96 -15.43 19.48
C ALA A 255 5.27 -15.22 18.13
N LEU A 256 5.99 -14.73 17.11
CA LEU A 256 5.47 -14.54 15.76
C LEU A 256 5.03 -15.87 15.12
N ARG A 257 5.86 -16.92 15.23
CA ARG A 257 5.50 -18.28 14.76
C ARG A 257 4.23 -18.79 15.43
N ARG A 258 4.09 -18.59 16.75
CA ARG A 258 2.89 -18.97 17.49
C ARG A 258 1.68 -18.20 16.96
N ARG A 259 1.80 -16.88 16.79
CA ARG A 259 0.70 -16.04 16.31
C ARG A 259 0.24 -16.41 14.90
N VAL A 260 1.17 -16.70 13.99
CA VAL A 260 0.83 -17.20 12.64
C VAL A 260 0.05 -18.52 12.70
N ARG A 261 0.41 -19.44 13.61
CA ARG A 261 -0.36 -20.69 13.78
C ARG A 261 -1.76 -20.45 14.32
N GLU A 262 -1.93 -19.53 15.26
CA GLU A 262 -3.24 -19.14 15.80
C GLU A 262 -4.12 -18.55 14.70
N LEU A 263 -3.60 -17.58 13.93
CA LEU A 263 -4.31 -16.96 12.81
C LEU A 263 -4.72 -18.00 11.76
N ARG A 264 -3.83 -18.94 11.43
CA ARG A 264 -4.11 -20.04 10.51
C ARG A 264 -5.21 -20.96 11.04
N ALA A 265 -5.24 -21.25 12.34
CA ALA A 265 -6.26 -22.10 12.95
C ALA A 265 -7.66 -21.46 12.89
N SER A 266 -7.76 -20.12 12.89
CA SER A 266 -9.02 -19.39 12.74
C SER A 266 -9.38 -19.03 11.29
N ALA A 267 -8.47 -19.24 10.34
CA ALA A 267 -8.67 -18.82 8.95
C ALA A 267 -9.72 -19.69 8.26
N SER A 268 -10.57 -19.04 7.45
CA SER A 268 -11.45 -19.76 6.53
C SER A 268 -10.63 -20.37 5.40
N ARG A 269 -11.10 -21.49 4.85
CA ARG A 269 -10.44 -22.12 3.69
C ARG A 269 -10.53 -21.21 2.46
N PRO A 270 -9.51 -21.18 1.59
CA PRO A 270 -9.58 -20.44 0.33
C PRO A 270 -10.81 -20.84 -0.50
N GLY A 271 -11.59 -19.85 -0.93
CA GLY A 271 -12.81 -20.04 -1.72
C GLY A 271 -12.61 -19.97 -3.23
N ASN A 272 -11.40 -20.24 -3.73
CA ASN A 272 -11.06 -20.12 -5.15
C ASN A 272 -11.95 -21.03 -6.00
N ARG A 273 -12.59 -20.46 -7.03
CA ARG A 273 -13.39 -21.20 -8.01
C ARG A 273 -12.62 -21.35 -9.31
N ALA A 274 -12.83 -22.46 -10.00
CA ALA A 274 -12.35 -22.61 -11.37
C ALA A 274 -13.03 -21.58 -12.28
N SER A 275 -12.37 -21.25 -13.39
CA SER A 275 -13.02 -20.49 -14.46
C SER A 275 -14.28 -21.23 -14.93
N MET A 276 -15.38 -20.50 -15.06
CA MET A 276 -16.65 -21.02 -15.53
C MET A 276 -16.76 -20.73 -17.03
N PRO A 277 -16.95 -21.73 -17.91
CA PRO A 277 -17.11 -21.51 -19.34
C PRO A 277 -18.23 -20.53 -19.69
N GLU A 278 -19.26 -20.44 -18.86
CA GLU A 278 -20.39 -19.52 -18.97
C GLU A 278 -19.97 -18.05 -18.82
N ALA A 279 -18.80 -17.77 -18.26
CA ALA A 279 -18.26 -16.42 -18.19
C ALA A 279 -17.66 -15.93 -19.52
N ASP A 280 -17.55 -16.80 -20.54
CA ASP A 280 -17.01 -16.43 -21.84
C ASP A 280 -17.83 -15.28 -22.45
N PRO A 281 -17.24 -14.09 -22.70
CA PRO A 281 -17.92 -12.96 -23.32
C PRO A 281 -18.56 -13.28 -24.67
N ALA A 282 -18.08 -14.29 -25.38
CA ALA A 282 -18.69 -14.76 -26.63
C ALA A 282 -20.09 -15.36 -26.42
N LEU A 283 -20.40 -15.85 -25.22
CA LEU A 283 -21.74 -16.30 -24.84
C LEU A 283 -22.65 -15.16 -24.39
N HIS A 284 -22.21 -13.90 -24.54
CA HIS A 284 -22.90 -12.70 -24.09
C HIS A 284 -22.87 -11.62 -25.18
N THR A 285 -22.89 -10.34 -24.80
CA THR A 285 -22.82 -9.18 -25.69
C THR A 285 -21.38 -8.84 -26.12
N CYS A 286 -20.50 -9.85 -26.22
CA CYS A 286 -19.06 -9.65 -26.40
C CYS A 286 -18.41 -8.74 -25.32
N ALA A 287 -19.05 -8.69 -24.15
CA ALA A 287 -18.58 -7.97 -22.98
C ALA A 287 -18.63 -8.89 -21.77
N TRP A 288 -17.75 -8.64 -20.79
CA TRP A 288 -17.83 -9.29 -19.49
C TRP A 288 -19.09 -8.82 -18.76
N GLU A 289 -20.10 -9.68 -18.66
CA GLU A 289 -21.36 -9.41 -17.96
C GLU A 289 -21.67 -10.45 -16.89
N SER A 290 -22.65 -10.16 -16.02
CA SER A 290 -23.16 -11.13 -15.05
C SER A 290 -23.87 -12.27 -15.79
N PHE A 291 -23.34 -13.49 -15.67
CA PHE A 291 -23.80 -14.68 -16.40
C PHE A 291 -24.61 -15.67 -15.55
N GLU A 292 -24.93 -15.32 -14.30
CA GLU A 292 -25.72 -16.18 -13.39
C GLU A 292 -27.18 -16.39 -13.89
N VAL A 293 -27.64 -15.59 -14.85
CA VAL A 293 -28.93 -15.79 -15.52
C VAL A 293 -28.69 -16.42 -16.89
N LEU A 294 -28.91 -17.74 -17.00
CA LEU A 294 -28.93 -18.45 -18.28
C LEU A 294 -29.99 -17.84 -19.19
N LYS A 295 -29.55 -17.12 -20.23
CA LYS A 295 -30.41 -16.66 -21.32
C LYS A 295 -30.56 -17.86 -22.29
N PRO A 296 -31.74 -18.50 -22.41
CA PRO A 296 -31.89 -19.66 -23.29
C PRO A 296 -31.71 -19.26 -24.76
N GLY A 297 -30.90 -20.03 -25.50
CA GLY A 297 -30.77 -19.91 -26.96
C GLY A 297 -29.62 -19.04 -27.49
N ILE A 298 -28.58 -18.76 -26.69
CA ILE A 298 -27.44 -17.98 -27.17
C ILE A 298 -26.54 -18.83 -28.08
N VAL A 299 -26.43 -18.39 -29.33
CA VAL A 299 -25.36 -18.81 -30.24
C VAL A 299 -24.12 -17.96 -29.90
N PRO A 300 -22.93 -18.56 -29.71
CA PRO A 300 -21.71 -17.78 -29.45
C PRO A 300 -21.50 -16.72 -30.52
N LEU A 301 -21.28 -15.47 -30.10
CA LEU A 301 -20.90 -14.38 -30.97
C LEU A 301 -19.42 -14.48 -31.36
N GLU A 302 -19.09 -14.08 -32.59
CA GLU A 302 -17.71 -13.81 -32.96
C GLU A 302 -17.32 -12.42 -32.41
N CYS A 303 -16.62 -12.42 -31.28
CA CYS A 303 -16.14 -11.18 -30.68
C CYS A 303 -14.82 -10.76 -31.31
N ASP A 304 -14.87 -9.73 -32.15
CA ASP A 304 -13.70 -9.09 -32.76
C ASP A 304 -13.45 -7.73 -32.10
N TYR A 305 -12.19 -7.45 -31.74
CA TYR A 305 -11.76 -6.17 -31.20
C TYR A 305 -11.96 -5.02 -32.21
N ASP A 306 -11.83 -5.32 -33.51
CA ASP A 306 -12.02 -4.38 -34.61
C ASP A 306 -13.45 -4.43 -35.21
N GLY A 307 -14.33 -5.26 -34.63
CA GLY A 307 -15.72 -5.42 -35.05
C GLY A 307 -16.58 -4.19 -34.75
N VAL A 308 -17.77 -4.14 -35.37
CA VAL A 308 -18.76 -3.09 -35.06
C VAL A 308 -19.13 -3.20 -33.58
N PRO A 309 -18.98 -2.12 -32.77
CA PRO A 309 -19.34 -2.18 -31.36
C PRO A 309 -20.82 -2.56 -31.23
N CYS A 310 -21.08 -3.62 -30.46
CA CYS A 310 -22.42 -4.11 -30.16
C CYS A 310 -23.25 -3.06 -29.43
#